data_AF-A0A2W7CK24-F1
#
_entry.id   AF-A0A2W7CK24-F1
#
_cell.length_a   1.000
_cell.length_b   1.000
_cell.length_c   1.000
_cell.angle_alpha   90.00
_cell.angle_beta   90.00
_cell.angle_gamma   90.00
#
_symmetry.space_group_name_H-M   'P 1'
#
loop_
_entity.id
_entity.type
_entity.pdbx_description
1 polymer ?
#
loop_
_entity_poly.entity_id
_entity_poly.type
_entity_poly.pdbx_seq_one_letter_code
_entity_poly.pdbx_strand_id
1 'polypeptide(L)'
;MSPFTFQQVANYGTSEPIVARLTSQASALRFSATDDEEEVFGEIWRCQQALMECHQARLRVQASVTAGQEKAIADRGKGINAIPYAIGLETDAQAFLLSAKQYLHSVAGLILRLFKTTAFKPDAGSLWTKIEGGKTKVAQAVVWAESTLGKDAGITNLLTFADAHVGEVIKWRNAAEHSNDPNSKSGNLEIKNFTIEHGRVLAPRWRRTIVVTEAFVDVEEKLVGWENFLLDFGERVILEGYQSRLPPMMTIALIPQAEIDPANPYRYRLALRGK
;
A
#
# COMPACT_ATOMS: atom_id res chain seq x y z
N MET A 1 -19.05 33.70 -28.77
CA MET A 1 -18.54 33.12 -27.51
C MET A 1 -18.19 31.66 -27.79
N SER A 2 -16.94 31.27 -27.65
CA SER A 2 -16.57 29.85 -27.73
C SER A 2 -17.10 29.13 -26.48
N PRO A 3 -17.70 27.94 -26.61
CA PRO A 3 -18.17 27.18 -25.47
C PRO A 3 -17.00 26.71 -24.60
N PHE A 4 -17.19 26.74 -23.28
CA PHE A 4 -16.24 26.14 -22.33
C PHE A 4 -16.34 24.62 -22.40
N THR A 5 -15.21 23.95 -22.64
CA THR A 5 -15.11 22.49 -22.64
C THR A 5 -14.51 22.02 -21.32
N PHE A 6 -15.23 21.16 -20.61
CA PHE A 6 -14.74 20.47 -19.41
C PHE A 6 -14.42 19.02 -19.76
N GLN A 7 -13.28 18.52 -19.27
CA GLN A 7 -12.87 17.12 -19.40
C GLN A 7 -12.54 16.57 -18.02
N GLN A 8 -13.13 15.43 -17.68
CA GLN A 8 -12.73 14.66 -16.51
C GLN A 8 -11.40 13.96 -16.81
N VAL A 9 -10.37 14.28 -16.03
CA VAL A 9 -9.02 13.71 -16.18
C VAL A 9 -8.68 12.66 -15.12
N ALA A 10 -9.54 12.50 -14.10
CA ALA A 10 -9.36 11.53 -13.02
C ALA A 10 -10.69 10.95 -12.53
N ASN A 11 -10.70 9.66 -12.21
CA ASN A 11 -11.88 8.94 -11.71
C ASN A 11 -12.10 9.15 -10.20
N TYR A 12 -11.09 9.65 -9.49
CA TYR A 12 -11.09 9.80 -8.04
C TYR A 12 -10.68 11.22 -7.67
N GLY A 13 -11.33 11.78 -6.65
CA GLY A 13 -11.04 13.10 -6.10
C GLY A 13 -10.65 13.01 -4.62
N THR A 14 -10.72 14.14 -3.91
CA THR A 14 -10.34 14.23 -2.49
C THR A 14 -11.22 13.43 -1.55
N SER A 15 -12.39 12.96 -1.99
CA SER A 15 -13.24 12.07 -1.18
C SER A 15 -12.66 10.65 -1.04
N GLU A 16 -11.72 10.26 -1.92
CA GLU A 16 -11.01 8.99 -1.83
C GLU A 16 -9.89 9.10 -0.78
N PRO A 17 -9.88 8.26 0.28
CA PRO A 17 -8.90 8.34 1.35
C PRO A 17 -7.44 8.34 0.90
N ILE A 18 -7.10 7.63 -0.19
CA ILE A 18 -5.73 7.61 -0.73
C ILE A 18 -5.32 9.01 -1.19
N VAL A 19 -6.20 9.70 -1.93
CA VAL A 19 -5.95 11.07 -2.43
C VAL A 19 -5.94 12.06 -1.28
N ALA A 20 -6.93 11.95 -0.38
CA ALA A 20 -7.06 12.83 0.77
C ALA A 20 -5.83 12.78 1.68
N ARG A 21 -5.41 11.58 2.07
CA ARG A 21 -4.41 11.37 3.14
C ARG A 21 -2.97 11.48 2.65
N LEU A 22 -2.71 11.14 1.39
CA LEU A 22 -1.35 11.25 0.84
C LEU A 22 -1.07 12.65 0.31
N THR A 23 -1.85 13.20 -0.60
CA THR A 23 -1.49 14.48 -1.26
C THR A 23 -2.17 15.68 -0.64
N SER A 24 -3.48 15.62 -0.42
CA SER A 24 -4.26 16.79 0.00
C SER A 24 -3.91 17.16 1.44
N GLN A 25 -3.82 16.16 2.33
CA GLN A 25 -3.36 16.31 3.70
C GLN A 25 -1.89 16.75 3.74
N ALA A 26 -1.00 16.15 2.93
CA ALA A 26 0.39 16.60 2.89
C ALA A 26 0.51 18.06 2.46
N SER A 27 -0.26 18.48 1.46
CA SER A 27 -0.32 19.88 1.03
C SER A 27 -0.79 20.80 2.16
N ALA A 28 -1.79 20.38 2.93
CA ALA A 28 -2.29 21.14 4.09
C ALA A 28 -1.33 21.17 5.28
N LEU A 29 -0.50 20.12 5.45
CA LEU A 29 0.49 20.01 6.51
C LEU A 29 1.83 20.68 6.16
N ARG A 30 2.02 21.09 4.90
CA ARG A 30 3.24 21.74 4.41
C ARG A 30 3.51 23.02 5.21
N PHE A 31 4.54 22.97 6.05
CA PHE A 31 4.96 24.09 6.88
C PHE A 31 6.38 24.51 6.45
N SER A 32 6.46 25.66 5.79
CA SER A 32 7.62 26.21 5.08
C SER A 32 7.98 25.51 3.76
N ALA A 33 8.13 26.31 2.69
CA ALA A 33 8.71 25.87 1.44
C ALA A 33 10.23 25.79 1.63
N THR A 34 10.73 24.61 1.98
CA THR A 34 12.15 24.31 1.80
C THR A 34 12.43 24.10 0.31
N ASP A 35 13.67 24.28 -0.12
CA ASP A 35 14.07 24.15 -1.53
C ASP A 35 13.77 22.76 -2.13
N ASP A 36 13.62 21.72 -1.29
CA ASP A 36 13.33 20.33 -1.68
C ASP A 36 11.83 19.97 -1.69
N GLU A 37 10.95 20.90 -1.35
CA GLU A 37 9.55 20.56 -1.04
C GLU A 37 8.72 20.20 -2.28
N GLU A 38 9.06 20.75 -3.46
CA GLU A 38 8.46 20.29 -4.72
C GLU A 38 8.86 18.85 -5.07
N GLU A 39 10.11 18.47 -4.77
CA GLU A 39 10.58 17.10 -5.00
C GLU A 39 9.92 16.12 -4.03
N VAL A 40 9.79 16.49 -2.76
CA VAL A 40 9.05 15.74 -1.74
C VAL A 40 7.61 15.53 -2.21
N PHE A 41 6.92 16.60 -2.59
CA PHE A 41 5.54 16.50 -3.06
C PHE A 41 5.43 15.68 -4.36
N GLY A 42 6.44 15.73 -5.23
CA GLY A 42 6.56 14.87 -6.40
C GLY A 42 6.61 13.38 -6.05
N GLU A 43 7.35 12.99 -5.01
CA GLU A 43 7.33 11.59 -4.52
C GLU A 43 6.00 11.23 -3.86
N ILE A 44 5.40 12.13 -3.09
CA ILE A 44 4.06 11.93 -2.49
C ILE A 44 3.02 11.68 -3.59
N TRP A 45 3.08 12.45 -4.68
CA TRP A 45 2.22 12.24 -5.84
C TRP A 45 2.44 10.86 -6.48
N ARG A 46 3.69 10.41 -6.64
CA ARG A 46 4.00 9.07 -7.16
C ARG A 46 3.49 7.96 -6.24
N CYS A 47 3.64 8.13 -4.91
CA CYS A 47 3.03 7.25 -3.93
C CYS A 47 1.50 7.18 -4.13
N GLN A 48 0.83 8.32 -4.27
CA GLN A 48 -0.61 8.33 -4.54
C GLN A 48 -0.96 7.58 -5.83
N GLN A 49 -0.28 7.86 -6.95
CA GLN A 49 -0.57 7.21 -8.22
C GLN A 49 -0.42 5.69 -8.13
N ALA A 50 0.70 5.21 -7.58
CA ALA A 50 0.94 3.77 -7.44
C ALA A 50 -0.07 3.10 -6.49
N LEU A 51 -0.47 3.76 -5.40
CA LEU A 51 -1.48 3.21 -4.48
C LEU A 51 -2.89 3.25 -5.09
N MET A 52 -3.19 4.25 -5.92
CA MET A 52 -4.44 4.30 -6.68
C MET A 52 -4.52 3.17 -7.72
N GLU A 53 -3.39 2.77 -8.32
CA GLU A 53 -3.35 1.59 -9.19
C GLU A 53 -3.63 0.30 -8.41
N CYS A 54 -3.07 0.15 -7.20
CA CYS A 54 -3.43 -0.94 -6.29
C CYS A 54 -4.94 -0.95 -6.02
N HIS A 55 -5.50 0.21 -5.67
CA HIS A 55 -6.92 0.37 -5.39
C HIS A 55 -7.80 -0.04 -6.57
N GLN A 56 -7.46 0.41 -7.78
CA GLN A 56 -8.19 0.02 -8.98
C GLN A 56 -8.08 -1.48 -9.27
N ALA A 57 -6.91 -2.08 -9.09
CA ALA A 57 -6.72 -3.52 -9.26
C ALA A 57 -7.56 -4.32 -8.25
N ARG A 58 -7.58 -3.89 -6.98
CA ARG A 58 -8.42 -4.49 -5.95
C ARG A 58 -9.92 -4.38 -6.29
N LEU A 59 -10.38 -3.21 -6.74
CA LEU A 59 -11.78 -3.03 -7.14
C LEU A 59 -12.17 -3.92 -8.32
N ARG A 60 -11.26 -4.14 -9.29
CA ARG A 60 -11.50 -5.09 -10.38
C ARG A 60 -11.59 -6.53 -9.89
N VAL A 61 -10.72 -6.95 -8.97
CA VAL A 61 -10.85 -8.25 -8.30
C VAL A 61 -12.21 -8.38 -7.62
N GLN A 62 -12.56 -7.42 -6.75
CA GLN A 62 -13.83 -7.44 -6.01
C GLN A 62 -15.05 -7.48 -6.95
N ALA A 63 -15.06 -6.68 -8.01
CA ALA A 63 -16.13 -6.68 -9.01
C ALA A 63 -16.22 -8.03 -9.74
N SER A 64 -15.08 -8.62 -10.12
CA SER A 64 -15.05 -9.93 -10.80
C SER A 64 -15.56 -11.08 -9.91
N VAL A 65 -15.23 -11.04 -8.61
CA VAL A 65 -15.70 -12.00 -7.60
C VAL A 65 -17.21 -11.88 -7.42
N THR A 66 -17.70 -10.65 -7.21
CA THR A 66 -19.12 -10.36 -7.02
C THR A 66 -19.94 -10.79 -8.25
N ALA A 67 -19.52 -10.38 -9.45
CA ALA A 67 -20.21 -10.75 -10.69
C ALA A 67 -20.23 -12.28 -10.91
N GLY A 68 -19.15 -12.98 -10.56
CA GLY A 68 -19.08 -14.43 -10.60
C GLY A 68 -20.11 -15.09 -9.68
N GLN A 69 -20.25 -14.59 -8.45
CA GLN A 69 -21.22 -15.08 -7.47
C GLN A 69 -22.66 -14.82 -7.92
N GLU A 70 -22.98 -13.60 -8.35
CA GLU A 70 -24.31 -13.20 -8.82
C GLU A 70 -24.76 -14.07 -10.01
N LYS A 71 -23.87 -14.31 -10.97
CA LYS A 71 -24.15 -15.18 -12.11
C LYS A 71 -24.47 -16.61 -11.68
N ALA A 72 -23.68 -17.18 -10.76
CA ALA A 72 -23.92 -18.53 -10.27
C ALA A 72 -25.24 -18.64 -9.49
N ILE A 73 -25.62 -17.61 -8.72
CA ILE A 73 -26.92 -17.53 -8.04
C ILE A 73 -28.06 -17.50 -9.08
N ALA A 74 -27.94 -16.67 -10.11
CA ALA A 74 -28.95 -16.56 -11.17
C ALA A 74 -29.13 -17.88 -11.94
N ASP A 75 -28.04 -18.61 -12.21
CA ASP A 75 -28.09 -19.89 -12.92
C ASP A 75 -28.64 -21.03 -12.05
N ARG A 76 -28.38 -21.03 -10.74
CA ARG A 76 -29.05 -21.97 -9.80
C ARG A 76 -30.57 -21.80 -9.81
N GLY A 77 -31.07 -20.57 -9.92
CA GLY A 77 -32.50 -20.29 -10.07
C GLY A 77 -33.14 -20.92 -11.32
N LYS A 78 -32.31 -21.32 -12.30
CA LYS A 78 -32.73 -21.99 -13.54
C LYS A 78 -32.49 -23.51 -13.53
N GLY A 79 -32.11 -24.07 -12.38
CA GLY A 79 -31.77 -25.50 -12.26
C GLY A 79 -30.38 -25.86 -12.80
N ILE A 80 -29.52 -24.87 -13.09
CA ILE A 80 -28.15 -25.08 -13.56
C ILE A 80 -27.20 -25.02 -12.36
N ASN A 81 -26.45 -26.10 -12.11
CA ASN A 81 -25.38 -26.11 -11.12
C ASN A 81 -24.12 -25.42 -11.69
N ALA A 82 -24.12 -24.09 -11.71
CA ALA A 82 -22.96 -23.30 -12.13
C ALA A 82 -21.99 -23.08 -10.96
N ILE A 83 -20.70 -23.29 -11.21
CA ILE A 83 -19.62 -22.87 -10.31
C ILE A 83 -19.27 -21.42 -10.69
N PRO A 84 -19.22 -20.48 -9.72
CA PRO A 84 -18.79 -19.11 -10.01
C PRO A 84 -17.39 -19.08 -10.63
N TYR A 85 -17.07 -18.02 -11.35
CA TYR A 85 -15.71 -17.80 -11.84
C TYR A 85 -15.40 -16.30 -11.88
N ALA A 86 -14.32 -15.89 -11.23
CA ALA A 86 -13.82 -14.52 -11.27
C ALA A 86 -12.92 -14.36 -12.51
N ILE A 87 -13.42 -13.68 -13.53
CA ILE A 87 -12.67 -13.41 -14.78
C ILE A 87 -11.58 -12.37 -14.49
N GLY A 88 -10.35 -12.62 -14.96
CA GLY A 88 -9.23 -11.68 -14.81
C GLY A 88 -8.58 -11.68 -13.42
N LEU A 89 -9.06 -12.50 -12.48
CA LEU A 89 -8.58 -12.56 -11.09
C LEU A 89 -7.05 -12.57 -10.98
N GLU A 90 -6.39 -13.48 -11.71
CA GLU A 90 -4.93 -13.62 -11.63
C GLU A 90 -4.21 -12.37 -12.13
N THR A 91 -4.63 -11.85 -13.28
CA THR A 91 -4.06 -10.63 -13.87
C THR A 91 -4.22 -9.44 -12.95
N ASP A 92 -5.41 -9.24 -12.37
CA ASP A 92 -5.66 -8.09 -11.48
C ASP A 92 -4.96 -8.24 -10.13
N ALA A 93 -4.89 -9.45 -9.56
CA ALA A 93 -4.16 -9.71 -8.34
C ALA A 93 -2.64 -9.50 -8.51
N GLN A 94 -2.08 -9.88 -9.66
CA GLN A 94 -0.68 -9.61 -9.99
C GLN A 94 -0.43 -8.12 -10.27
N ALA A 95 -1.36 -7.43 -10.94
CA ALA A 95 -1.27 -5.99 -11.16
C ALA A 95 -1.21 -5.22 -9.84
N PHE A 96 -2.01 -5.62 -8.83
CA PHE A 96 -1.93 -5.05 -7.49
C PHE A 96 -0.51 -5.20 -6.90
N LEU A 97 0.05 -6.41 -6.94
CA LEU A 97 1.38 -6.68 -6.37
C LEU A 97 2.49 -5.87 -7.05
N LEU A 98 2.38 -5.66 -8.36
CA LEU A 98 3.32 -4.84 -9.13
C LEU A 98 3.22 -3.36 -8.73
N SER A 99 2.01 -2.80 -8.68
CA SER A 99 1.81 -1.42 -8.24
C SER A 99 2.20 -1.23 -6.78
N ALA A 100 2.02 -2.23 -5.92
CA ALA A 100 2.49 -2.20 -4.52
C ALA A 100 4.02 -2.12 -4.42
N LYS A 101 4.76 -2.81 -5.30
CA LYS A 101 6.23 -2.67 -5.40
C LYS A 101 6.60 -1.24 -5.83
N GLN A 102 5.93 -0.69 -6.84
CA GLN A 102 6.17 0.67 -7.31
C GLN A 102 5.86 1.72 -6.22
N TYR A 103 4.82 1.49 -5.44
CA TYR A 103 4.48 2.30 -4.28
C TYR A 103 5.62 2.29 -3.25
N LEU A 104 6.08 1.10 -2.84
CA LEU A 104 7.18 0.97 -1.88
C LEU A 104 8.48 1.62 -2.39
N HIS A 105 8.72 1.58 -3.70
CA HIS A 105 9.84 2.29 -4.33
C HIS A 105 9.66 3.82 -4.25
N SER A 106 8.44 4.32 -4.39
CA SER A 106 8.16 5.75 -4.23
C SER A 106 8.30 6.17 -2.75
N VAL A 107 7.87 5.34 -1.81
CA VAL A 107 8.06 5.56 -0.36
C VAL A 107 9.55 5.57 0.00
N ALA A 108 10.36 4.71 -0.63
CA ALA A 108 11.81 4.74 -0.51
C ALA A 108 12.40 6.10 -0.89
N GLY A 109 12.01 6.62 -2.06
CA GLY A 109 12.39 7.96 -2.52
C GLY A 109 11.91 9.05 -1.57
N LEU A 110 10.70 8.92 -1.04
CA LEU A 110 10.12 9.87 -0.09
C LEU A 110 10.93 9.93 1.22
N ILE A 111 11.33 8.78 1.79
CA ILE A 111 12.18 8.73 2.99
C ILE A 111 13.53 9.42 2.71
N LEU A 112 14.16 9.15 1.56
CA LEU A 112 15.44 9.76 1.19
C LEU A 112 15.35 11.29 1.19
N ARG A 113 14.28 11.84 0.62
CA ARG A 113 14.06 13.29 0.53
C ARG A 113 13.67 13.89 1.89
N LEU A 114 12.69 13.30 2.57
CA LEU A 114 12.20 13.81 3.86
C LEU A 114 13.32 13.92 4.90
N PHE A 115 14.20 12.91 4.94
CA PHE A 115 15.30 12.82 5.92
C PHE A 115 16.68 13.18 5.35
N LYS A 116 16.75 13.65 4.10
CA LYS A 116 17.98 14.08 3.40
C LYS A 116 19.14 13.08 3.53
N THR A 117 18.82 11.79 3.41
CA THR A 117 19.80 10.71 3.54
C THR A 117 20.23 10.15 2.18
N THR A 118 21.45 9.64 2.11
CA THR A 118 22.02 8.93 0.95
C THR A 118 22.46 7.51 1.31
N ALA A 119 22.06 7.03 2.50
CA ALA A 119 22.49 5.75 3.06
C ALA A 119 22.04 4.52 2.25
N PHE A 120 21.06 4.71 1.36
CA PHE A 120 20.54 3.67 0.48
C PHE A 120 20.06 4.28 -0.84
N LYS A 121 19.91 3.43 -1.86
CA LYS A 121 19.33 3.82 -3.15
C LYS A 121 17.81 4.00 -2.99
N PRO A 122 17.15 4.80 -3.84
CA PRO A 122 15.69 4.90 -3.88
C PRO A 122 15.11 3.62 -4.48
N ASP A 123 15.33 2.48 -3.85
CA ASP A 123 14.82 1.18 -4.28
C ASP A 123 14.31 0.41 -3.07
N ALA A 124 13.05 -0.04 -3.14
CA ALA A 124 12.42 -0.81 -2.06
C ALA A 124 13.17 -2.11 -1.77
N GLY A 125 13.77 -2.72 -2.80
CA GLY A 125 14.64 -3.88 -2.63
C GLY A 125 15.84 -3.55 -1.74
N SER A 126 16.51 -2.41 -1.97
CA SER A 126 17.64 -1.98 -1.15
C SER A 126 17.28 -1.60 0.29
N LEU A 127 16.20 -0.85 0.53
CA LEU A 127 15.78 -0.47 1.89
C LEU A 127 15.41 -1.66 2.77
N TRP A 128 14.70 -2.63 2.19
CA TRP A 128 14.21 -3.81 2.90
C TRP A 128 15.10 -5.02 2.70
N THR A 129 16.29 -4.83 2.11
CA THR A 129 17.34 -5.85 2.13
C THR A 129 17.75 -6.09 3.56
N LYS A 130 17.70 -7.37 3.95
CA LYS A 130 18.14 -7.80 5.27
C LYS A 130 19.66 -7.76 5.33
N ILE A 131 20.19 -6.95 6.23
CA ILE A 131 21.62 -6.94 6.58
C ILE A 131 21.81 -7.82 7.82
N GLU A 132 22.91 -8.56 7.86
CA GLU A 132 23.30 -9.30 9.07
C GLU A 132 23.84 -8.32 10.12
N GLY A 133 23.01 -8.06 11.14
CA GLY A 133 23.36 -7.28 12.32
C GLY A 133 23.46 -8.17 13.56
N GLY A 134 24.16 -9.30 13.48
CA GLY A 134 24.21 -10.32 14.54
C GLY A 134 23.21 -11.48 14.29
N LYS A 135 22.53 -11.98 15.34
CA LYS A 135 21.64 -13.15 15.24
C LYS A 135 20.34 -12.91 14.46
N THR A 136 20.03 -11.67 14.09
CA THR A 136 18.77 -11.29 13.43
C THR A 136 19.02 -10.51 12.15
N LYS A 137 18.25 -10.85 11.12
CA LYS A 137 18.22 -10.18 9.82
C LYS A 137 17.29 -8.98 9.90
N VAL A 138 17.86 -7.77 9.90
CA VAL A 138 17.13 -6.50 10.02
C VAL A 138 17.27 -5.72 8.71
N ALA A 139 16.23 -5.00 8.30
CA ALA A 139 16.27 -4.19 7.09
C ALA A 139 17.27 -3.03 7.18
N GLN A 140 17.94 -2.72 6.07
CA GLN A 140 18.86 -1.60 5.96
C GLN A 140 18.24 -0.27 6.41
N ALA A 141 16.96 -0.04 6.10
CA ALA A 141 16.20 1.12 6.54
C ALA A 141 16.18 1.29 8.06
N VAL A 142 15.94 0.19 8.78
CA VAL A 142 15.88 0.18 10.25
C VAL A 142 17.26 0.43 10.84
N VAL A 143 18.29 -0.25 10.31
CA VAL A 143 19.69 -0.05 10.75
C VAL A 143 20.13 1.40 10.56
N TRP A 144 19.79 2.02 9.43
CA TRP A 144 20.06 3.43 9.19
C TRP A 144 19.32 4.33 10.18
N ALA A 145 18.01 4.10 10.39
CA ALA A 145 17.19 4.95 11.24
C ALA A 145 17.65 4.87 12.71
N GLU A 146 17.93 3.66 13.22
CA GLU A 146 18.47 3.48 14.57
C GLU A 146 19.82 4.19 14.77
N SER A 147 20.74 4.08 13.80
CA SER A 147 22.08 4.67 13.91
C SER A 147 22.10 6.18 13.73
N THR A 148 21.18 6.73 12.93
CA THR A 148 21.17 8.15 12.57
C THR A 148 20.22 8.98 13.43
N LEU A 149 19.04 8.44 13.73
CA LEU A 149 17.93 9.16 14.38
C LEU A 149 17.68 8.66 15.80
N GLY A 150 18.24 7.50 16.15
CA GLY A 150 18.04 6.85 17.45
C GLY A 150 16.86 5.88 17.45
N LYS A 151 16.84 4.99 18.44
CA LYS A 151 15.83 3.94 18.59
C LYS A 151 14.44 4.48 18.91
N ASP A 152 14.38 5.58 19.66
CA ASP A 152 13.12 6.16 20.12
C ASP A 152 12.49 7.13 19.10
N ALA A 153 13.14 7.38 17.96
CA ALA A 153 12.59 8.23 16.91
C ALA A 153 11.36 7.59 16.28
N GLY A 154 10.32 8.39 16.01
CA GLY A 154 9.04 7.91 15.47
C GLY A 154 9.20 7.14 14.15
N ILE A 155 10.01 7.67 13.23
CA ILE A 155 10.35 6.97 11.98
C ILE A 155 11.09 5.64 12.20
N THR A 156 11.96 5.52 13.21
CA THR A 156 12.66 4.27 13.52
C THR A 156 11.67 3.19 13.97
N ASN A 157 10.73 3.57 14.83
CA ASN A 157 9.65 2.70 15.29
C ASN A 157 8.74 2.29 14.13
N LEU A 158 8.40 3.24 13.26
CA LEU A 158 7.60 2.98 12.06
C LEU A 158 8.27 1.99 11.11
N LEU A 159 9.56 2.17 10.81
CA LEU A 159 10.31 1.29 9.91
C LEU A 159 10.49 -0.11 10.51
N THR A 160 10.68 -0.19 11.82
CA THR A 160 10.77 -1.47 12.54
C THR A 160 9.46 -2.24 12.45
N PHE A 161 8.33 -1.55 12.68
CA PHE A 161 7.00 -2.14 12.51
C PHE A 161 6.76 -2.58 11.06
N ALA A 162 7.06 -1.71 10.10
CA ALA A 162 6.80 -1.95 8.68
C ALA A 162 7.62 -3.11 8.09
N ASP A 163 8.79 -3.41 8.66
CA ASP A 163 9.75 -4.38 8.13
C ASP A 163 9.12 -5.76 7.84
N ALA A 164 8.33 -6.29 8.77
CA ALA A 164 7.65 -7.58 8.59
C ALA A 164 6.58 -7.52 7.47
N HIS A 165 5.80 -6.45 7.45
CA HIS A 165 4.68 -6.28 6.51
C HIS A 165 5.17 -6.02 5.09
N VAL A 166 6.14 -5.11 4.92
CA VAL A 166 6.75 -4.84 3.61
C VAL A 166 7.49 -6.08 3.11
N GLY A 167 8.21 -6.78 4.00
CA GLY A 167 8.86 -8.05 3.67
C GLY A 167 7.87 -9.08 3.12
N GLU A 168 6.66 -9.17 3.68
CA GLU A 168 5.61 -10.02 3.13
C GLU A 168 5.13 -9.57 1.74
N VAL A 169 4.80 -8.29 1.56
CA VAL A 169 4.37 -7.76 0.24
C VAL A 169 5.42 -8.06 -0.84
N ILE A 170 6.70 -7.83 -0.55
CA ILE A 170 7.81 -8.09 -1.47
C ILE A 170 7.90 -9.58 -1.84
N LYS A 171 7.79 -10.49 -0.87
CA LYS A 171 7.85 -11.94 -1.14
C LYS A 171 6.67 -12.39 -2.01
N TRP A 172 5.47 -11.89 -1.76
CA TRP A 172 4.30 -12.21 -2.58
C TRP A 172 4.42 -11.68 -4.01
N ARG A 173 4.91 -10.44 -4.17
CA ARG A 173 5.24 -9.90 -5.49
C ARG A 173 6.32 -10.73 -6.20
N ASN A 174 7.39 -11.11 -5.51
CA ASN A 174 8.44 -11.95 -6.10
C ASN A 174 7.87 -13.32 -6.55
N ALA A 175 6.97 -13.91 -5.77
CA ALA A 175 6.31 -15.17 -6.13
C ALA A 175 5.40 -15.02 -7.36
N ALA A 176 4.81 -13.85 -7.56
CA ALA A 176 4.04 -13.52 -8.76
C ALA A 176 4.93 -13.31 -9.99
N GLU A 177 6.00 -12.52 -9.88
CA GLU A 177 6.91 -12.22 -11.01
C GLU A 177 7.71 -13.46 -11.46
N HIS A 178 8.01 -14.37 -10.54
CA HIS A 178 8.78 -15.58 -10.81
C HIS A 178 7.93 -16.85 -10.80
N SER A 179 6.62 -16.72 -11.07
CA SER A 179 5.76 -17.88 -11.29
C SER A 179 6.34 -18.71 -12.44
N ASN A 180 6.75 -19.95 -12.16
CA ASN A 180 7.41 -20.91 -13.07
C ASN A 180 8.94 -20.97 -13.00
N ASP A 181 9.59 -20.25 -12.08
CA ASP A 181 11.01 -20.52 -11.79
C ASP A 181 11.13 -21.59 -10.70
N PRO A 182 11.56 -22.83 -11.03
CA PRO A 182 11.77 -23.89 -10.05
C PRO A 182 12.85 -23.54 -9.00
N ASN A 183 13.67 -22.52 -9.26
CA ASN A 183 14.70 -22.02 -8.34
C ASN A 183 14.26 -20.74 -7.59
N SER A 184 12.99 -20.32 -7.70
CA SER A 184 12.48 -19.12 -7.03
C SER A 184 12.60 -19.25 -5.50
N LYS A 185 13.44 -18.40 -4.91
CA LYS A 185 13.62 -18.29 -3.44
C LYS A 185 12.37 -17.75 -2.71
N SER A 186 11.36 -17.29 -3.44
CA SER A 186 10.07 -16.84 -2.88
C SER A 186 8.91 -17.81 -3.22
N GLY A 187 9.19 -18.89 -3.95
CA GLY A 187 8.18 -19.81 -4.48
C GLY A 187 7.43 -19.24 -5.68
N ASN A 188 6.35 -19.91 -6.02
CA ASN A 188 5.39 -19.47 -7.03
C ASN A 188 4.11 -19.00 -6.34
N LEU A 189 3.43 -18.02 -6.93
CA LEU A 189 2.09 -17.64 -6.52
C LEU A 189 1.09 -18.64 -7.12
N GLU A 190 0.38 -19.39 -6.26
CA GLU A 190 -0.72 -20.25 -6.69
C GLU A 190 -2.03 -19.55 -6.35
N ILE A 191 -2.81 -19.22 -7.37
CA ILE A 191 -4.16 -18.63 -7.22
C ILE A 191 -5.18 -19.69 -7.60
N LYS A 192 -6.09 -19.99 -6.68
CA LYS A 192 -7.29 -20.77 -6.94
C LYS A 192 -8.45 -19.80 -7.10
N ASN A 193 -9.13 -19.90 -8.24
CA ASN A 193 -10.43 -19.29 -8.41
C ASN A 193 -11.45 -19.98 -7.48
N PHE A 194 -12.75 -19.75 -7.68
CA PHE A 194 -13.77 -20.49 -6.95
C PHE A 194 -13.56 -22.00 -7.08
N THR A 195 -13.53 -22.69 -5.93
CA THR A 195 -13.33 -24.15 -5.86
C THR A 195 -14.43 -24.78 -5.05
N ILE A 196 -14.76 -26.05 -5.32
CA ILE A 196 -15.67 -26.84 -4.48
C ILE A 196 -14.85 -27.73 -3.57
N GLU A 197 -15.01 -27.56 -2.26
CA GLU A 197 -14.44 -28.45 -1.25
C GLU A 197 -15.54 -28.87 -0.28
N HIS A 198 -15.66 -30.17 -0.04
CA HIS A 198 -16.68 -30.74 0.86
C HIS A 198 -18.11 -30.25 0.55
N GLY A 199 -18.44 -30.11 -0.74
CA GLY A 199 -19.75 -29.64 -1.20
C GLY A 199 -20.01 -28.14 -1.03
N ARG A 200 -19.02 -27.35 -0.58
CA ARG A 200 -19.13 -25.89 -0.43
C ARG A 200 -18.30 -25.20 -1.50
N VAL A 201 -18.86 -24.13 -2.07
CA VAL A 201 -18.12 -23.23 -2.94
C VAL A 201 -17.28 -22.31 -2.06
N LEU A 202 -15.97 -22.34 -2.24
CA LEU A 202 -15.02 -21.46 -1.58
C LEU A 202 -14.69 -20.27 -2.48
N ALA A 203 -14.55 -19.10 -1.88
CA ALA A 203 -14.12 -17.88 -2.56
C ALA A 203 -12.69 -18.02 -3.12
N PRO A 204 -12.29 -17.16 -4.06
CA PRO A 204 -10.94 -17.20 -4.59
C PRO A 204 -9.89 -16.93 -3.52
N ARG A 205 -8.84 -17.74 -3.57
CA ARG A 205 -7.82 -17.81 -2.53
C ARG A 205 -6.47 -18.10 -3.14
N TRP A 206 -5.40 -17.62 -2.51
CA TRP A 206 -4.04 -17.76 -3.00
C TRP A 206 -3.05 -18.18 -1.92
N ARG A 207 -1.88 -18.67 -2.33
CA ARG A 207 -0.76 -18.98 -1.44
C ARG A 207 0.56 -18.88 -2.19
N ARG A 208 1.68 -18.86 -1.45
CA ARG A 208 3.02 -19.08 -2.03
C ARG A 208 3.40 -20.55 -1.89
N THR A 209 3.96 -21.14 -2.94
CA THR A 209 4.25 -22.58 -2.97
C THR A 209 5.56 -22.98 -2.28
N ILE A 210 6.41 -22.02 -1.87
CA ILE A 210 7.69 -22.32 -1.21
C ILE A 210 7.53 -23.01 0.15
N VAL A 211 6.38 -22.79 0.79
CA VAL A 211 5.98 -23.50 2.01
C VAL A 211 4.77 -24.34 1.65
N VAL A 212 4.95 -25.64 1.40
CA VAL A 212 3.86 -26.56 1.03
C VAL A 212 2.74 -26.58 2.11
N THR A 213 3.08 -26.17 3.34
CA THR A 213 2.17 -26.05 4.48
C THR A 213 1.51 -24.68 4.64
N GLU A 214 1.82 -23.67 3.81
CA GLU A 214 1.10 -22.39 3.86
C GLU A 214 -0.36 -22.61 3.41
N ALA A 215 -1.28 -22.22 4.29
CA ALA A 215 -2.71 -22.24 4.02
C ALA A 215 -3.04 -21.24 2.91
N PHE A 216 -4.04 -21.57 2.10
CA PHE A 216 -4.66 -20.59 1.22
C PHE A 216 -5.29 -19.49 2.05
N VAL A 217 -5.08 -18.24 1.64
CA VAL A 217 -5.74 -17.07 2.21
C VAL A 217 -6.65 -16.44 1.16
N ASP A 218 -7.72 -15.80 1.61
CA ASP A 218 -8.66 -15.10 0.72
C ASP A 218 -7.94 -13.97 -0.04
N VAL A 219 -8.17 -13.88 -1.35
CA VAL A 219 -7.50 -12.88 -2.19
C VAL A 219 -8.01 -11.48 -1.84
N GLU A 220 -9.33 -11.29 -1.75
CA GLU A 220 -9.94 -9.97 -1.53
C GLU A 220 -9.54 -9.40 -0.16
N GLU A 221 -9.67 -10.22 0.90
CA GLU A 221 -9.29 -9.83 2.26
C GLU A 221 -7.82 -9.41 2.32
N LYS A 222 -6.94 -10.17 1.67
CA LYS A 222 -5.50 -9.90 1.67
C LYS A 222 -5.17 -8.61 0.93
N LEU A 223 -5.80 -8.35 -0.22
CA LEU A 223 -5.62 -7.12 -0.99
C LEU A 223 -6.09 -5.88 -0.21
N VAL A 224 -7.26 -5.96 0.45
CA VAL A 224 -7.76 -4.90 1.35
C VAL A 224 -6.77 -4.65 2.49
N GLY A 225 -6.30 -5.70 3.14
CA GLY A 225 -5.34 -5.60 4.24
C GLY A 225 -4.04 -4.91 3.82
N TRP A 226 -3.51 -5.23 2.63
CA TRP A 226 -2.32 -4.57 2.10
C TRP A 226 -2.57 -3.14 1.67
N GLU A 227 -3.67 -2.81 1.00
CA GLU A 227 -3.99 -1.42 0.65
C GLU A 227 -4.05 -0.53 1.90
N ASN A 228 -4.75 -0.99 2.94
CA ASN A 228 -4.84 -0.27 4.20
C ASN A 228 -3.47 -0.10 4.88
N PHE A 229 -2.65 -1.16 4.90
CA PHE A 229 -1.29 -1.09 5.42
C PHE A 229 -0.44 -0.09 4.63
N LEU A 230 -0.45 -0.17 3.30
CA LEU A 230 0.35 0.70 2.43
C LEU A 230 -0.06 2.16 2.62
N LEU A 231 -1.37 2.45 2.67
CA LEU A 231 -1.89 3.79 2.93
C LEU A 231 -1.42 4.34 4.29
N ASP A 232 -1.61 3.57 5.37
CA ASP A 232 -1.21 3.98 6.72
C ASP A 232 0.32 4.16 6.81
N PHE A 233 1.09 3.29 6.17
CA PHE A 233 2.54 3.36 6.15
C PHE A 233 3.03 4.63 5.43
N GLY A 234 2.55 4.92 4.22
CA GLY A 234 2.96 6.12 3.49
C GLY A 234 2.51 7.41 4.16
N GLU A 235 1.27 7.44 4.69
CA GLU A 235 0.79 8.57 5.49
C GLU A 235 1.74 8.84 6.65
N ARG A 236 2.05 7.83 7.48
CA ARG A 236 2.93 8.01 8.63
C ARG A 236 4.35 8.41 8.25
N VAL A 237 4.90 7.93 7.13
CA VAL A 237 6.20 8.41 6.63
C VAL A 237 6.16 9.92 6.36
N ILE A 238 5.09 10.41 5.72
CA ILE A 238 4.87 11.85 5.49
C ILE A 238 4.80 12.59 6.83
N LEU A 239 3.99 12.08 7.76
CA LEU A 239 3.80 12.73 9.07
C LEU A 239 5.10 12.82 9.86
N GLU A 240 5.88 11.74 9.94
CA GLU A 240 7.17 11.72 10.64
C GLU A 240 8.17 12.67 9.98
N GLY A 241 8.23 12.68 8.64
CA GLY A 241 9.09 13.60 7.91
C GLY A 241 8.72 15.06 8.14
N TYR A 242 7.43 15.42 8.07
CA TYR A 242 6.98 16.78 8.35
C TYR A 242 7.12 17.15 9.82
N GLN A 243 6.77 16.27 10.75
CA GLN A 243 6.91 16.52 12.18
C GLN A 243 8.36 16.80 12.57
N SER A 244 9.34 16.16 11.91
CA SER A 244 10.78 16.42 12.13
C SER A 244 11.24 17.80 11.64
N ARG A 245 10.46 18.44 10.75
CA ARG A 245 10.75 19.75 10.14
C ARG A 245 9.96 20.89 10.80
N LEU A 246 8.99 20.59 11.66
CA LEU A 246 8.16 21.60 12.32
C LEU A 246 8.96 22.38 13.39
N PRO A 247 8.67 23.69 13.57
CA PRO A 247 9.18 24.43 14.72
C PRO A 247 8.77 23.79 16.05
N PRO A 248 9.55 23.97 17.13
CA PRO A 248 9.24 23.38 18.44
C PRO A 248 7.87 23.75 19.02
N MET A 249 7.28 24.88 18.60
CA MET A 249 5.95 25.32 19.03
C MET A 249 4.80 24.64 18.29
N MET A 250 5.08 23.88 17.23
CA MET A 250 4.08 23.21 16.40
C MET A 250 4.16 21.69 16.51
N THR A 251 3.04 21.05 16.19
CA THR A 251 2.91 19.60 16.11
C THR A 251 1.81 19.23 15.12
N ILE A 252 1.83 17.98 14.70
CA ILE A 252 0.75 17.37 13.94
C ILE A 252 -0.18 16.66 14.93
N ALA A 253 -1.44 17.06 14.96
CA ALA A 253 -2.46 16.51 15.84
C ALA A 253 -3.49 15.68 15.05
N LEU A 254 -4.00 14.62 15.68
CA LEU A 254 -5.09 13.80 15.13
C LEU A 254 -6.40 14.60 15.16
N ILE A 255 -7.14 14.57 14.06
CA ILE A 255 -8.50 15.11 13.97
C ILE A 255 -9.45 14.10 14.62
N PRO A 256 -10.31 14.51 15.56
CA PRO A 256 -11.32 13.62 16.14
C PRO A 256 -12.19 12.98 15.06
N GLN A 257 -12.54 11.71 15.23
CA GLN A 257 -13.29 10.96 14.21
C GLN A 257 -14.60 11.64 13.78
N ALA A 258 -15.26 12.33 14.71
CA ALA A 258 -16.50 13.07 14.47
C ALA A 258 -16.30 14.38 13.67
N GLU A 259 -15.07 14.89 13.58
CA GLU A 259 -14.71 16.11 12.85
C GLU A 259 -14.14 15.82 11.44
N ILE A 260 -13.96 14.54 11.07
CA ILE A 260 -13.43 14.18 9.75
C ILE A 260 -14.46 14.49 8.67
N ASP A 261 -14.10 15.35 7.72
CA ASP A 261 -14.90 15.67 6.55
C ASP A 261 -14.92 14.49 5.56
N PRO A 262 -16.08 13.87 5.25
CA PRO A 262 -16.15 12.79 4.27
C PRO A 262 -15.76 13.20 2.84
N ALA A 263 -15.87 14.48 2.49
CA ALA A 263 -15.45 15.00 1.18
C ALA A 263 -13.92 15.14 1.08
N ASN A 264 -13.24 15.13 2.23
CA ASN A 264 -11.80 15.26 2.33
C ASN A 264 -11.30 14.64 3.65
N PRO A 265 -11.24 13.29 3.74
CA PRO A 265 -11.06 12.57 5.00
C PRO A 265 -9.62 12.64 5.53
N TYR A 266 -9.19 13.84 5.89
CA TYR A 266 -7.97 14.09 6.64
C TYR A 266 -8.05 13.47 8.01
N ARG A 267 -6.93 12.94 8.46
CA ARG A 267 -6.76 12.43 9.82
C ARG A 267 -5.93 13.37 10.68
N TYR A 268 -5.18 14.29 10.07
CA TYR A 268 -4.21 15.10 10.77
C TYR A 268 -4.27 16.57 10.37
N ARG A 269 -3.98 17.46 11.33
CA ARG A 269 -3.87 18.90 11.15
C ARG A 269 -2.67 19.47 11.90
N LEU A 270 -2.17 20.62 11.45
CA LEU A 270 -1.20 21.39 12.22
C LEU A 270 -1.86 21.98 13.48
N ALA A 271 -1.14 21.93 14.60
CA ALA A 271 -1.55 22.47 15.88
C ALA A 271 -0.36 23.13 16.60
N LEU A 272 -0.67 24.01 17.55
CA LEU A 272 0.32 24.54 18.49
C LEU A 272 0.48 23.55 19.65
N ARG A 273 1.71 23.30 20.10
CA ARG A 273 1.94 22.44 21.27
C ARG A 273 1.27 23.04 22.51
N GLY A 274 0.48 22.24 23.22
CA GLY A 274 -0.20 22.64 24.45
C GLY A 274 -1.62 23.18 24.27
N LYS A 275 -2.19 23.08 23.07
CA LYS A 275 -3.62 23.30 22.76
C LYS A 275 -4.17 22.11 21.97
#